data_AF-A0A2X0R3D5-F1
#
_entry.id   AF-A0A2X0R3D5-F1
#
_cell.length_a   1.000
_cell.length_b   1.000
_cell.length_c   1.000
_cell.angle_alpha   90.00
_cell.angle_beta   90.00
_cell.angle_gamma   90.00
#
_symmetry.space_group_name_H-M   'P 1'
#
loop_
_entity.id
_entity.type
_entity.pdbx_description
1 polymer ?
#
loop_
_entity_poly.entity_id
_entity_poly.type
_entity_poly.pdbx_seq_one_letter_code
_entity_poly.pdbx_strand_id
1 'polypeptide(L)'
;MKKVIKKAAIGMVAFFVVAASGPVFAAVGDQGVDWSVYNGTYGNFGYGHDKFAFSQIGGTYGGTFVDQATYETQVASAIAQGKRAHTYIWYQVGGSQEVAKAALDRYLPKIQTPKNSIVALDYEGGASGNKQANTDAILYGMRRVKAAGYTPMYYSDKPYTLANVNYKQIIKEFPNSLWIAAYPNYEVTPVPNYSFFPSMDGISVFQFTSTYVAGGLDGNVDLTGITDNGYGKQQGQVVKPDTATPAIENSKEANEVKGNDVEVGMTVKVNFGAKNYATGETIPQWVKGQPHKIIQKNGDTVLLDGIMSWLSVHDVETIDAYTSQPTTPAKSYIVKQGDTLSGIASNWGTNWQELARQNSLSNPNMIYAGQVIRFTGGQSGATARTYTVQSGDNLSSIASRLGTTVQSLVSMNGISNPNLIYAGQTLNY
;
A
#
# COMPACT_ATOMS: atom_id res chain seq x y z
N MET A 1 -39.98 -7.26 81.35
CA MET A 1 -40.39 -8.68 81.19
C MET A 1 -40.88 -8.87 79.75
N LYS A 2 -40.10 -9.54 78.91
CA LYS A 2 -40.33 -10.93 78.43
C LYS A 2 -41.55 -11.12 77.50
N LYS A 3 -41.24 -11.57 76.26
CA LYS A 3 -41.90 -12.55 75.35
C LYS A 3 -42.38 -11.98 74.00
N VAL A 4 -41.76 -12.31 72.86
CA VAL A 4 -41.69 -13.58 72.08
C VAL A 4 -42.68 -13.57 70.88
N ILE A 5 -42.08 -13.54 69.67
CA ILE A 5 -42.40 -14.25 68.40
C ILE A 5 -43.78 -14.07 67.75
N LYS A 6 -43.78 -13.60 66.48
CA LYS A 6 -44.56 -14.17 65.38
C LYS A 6 -43.74 -14.25 64.08
N LYS A 7 -43.76 -15.44 63.48
CA LYS A 7 -43.14 -15.88 62.20
C LYS A 7 -43.91 -15.30 61.00
N ALA A 8 -43.23 -14.75 60.00
CA ALA A 8 -42.86 -15.36 58.69
C ALA A 8 -43.94 -15.28 57.59
N ALA A 9 -43.57 -14.62 56.48
CA ALA A 9 -43.91 -15.00 55.11
C ALA A 9 -42.99 -14.21 54.15
N ILE A 10 -41.84 -14.78 53.81
CA ILE A 10 -41.01 -14.31 52.69
C ILE A 10 -41.67 -14.87 51.43
N GLY A 11 -42.41 -14.02 50.72
CA GLY A 11 -42.90 -14.31 49.38
C GLY A 11 -41.72 -14.26 48.41
N MET A 12 -41.37 -15.42 47.86
CA MET A 12 -40.35 -15.59 46.83
C MET A 12 -40.89 -15.01 45.52
N VAL A 13 -40.50 -13.78 45.16
CA VAL A 13 -40.69 -13.27 43.79
C VAL A 13 -39.51 -13.80 42.98
N ALA A 14 -39.76 -14.87 42.24
CA ALA A 14 -38.86 -15.37 41.21
C ALA A 14 -38.76 -14.33 40.09
N PHE A 15 -37.72 -13.51 40.12
CA PHE A 15 -37.32 -12.71 38.97
C PHE A 15 -36.68 -13.68 37.97
N PHE A 16 -37.41 -14.01 36.90
CA PHE A 16 -36.84 -14.67 35.73
C PHE A 16 -35.79 -13.72 35.14
N VAL A 17 -34.52 -13.94 35.47
CA VAL A 17 -33.40 -13.46 34.67
C VAL A 17 -33.45 -14.25 33.38
N VAL A 18 -34.05 -13.66 32.34
CA VAL A 18 -33.75 -14.08 30.97
C VAL A 18 -32.29 -13.73 30.75
N ALA A 19 -31.43 -14.74 30.87
CA ALA A 19 -30.05 -14.68 30.43
C ALA A 19 -30.04 -14.54 28.90
N ALA A 20 -30.13 -13.30 28.42
CA ALA A 20 -29.68 -12.94 27.09
C ALA A 20 -28.23 -12.47 27.20
N SER A 21 -27.31 -13.41 27.44
CA SER A 21 -25.88 -13.17 27.27
C SER A 21 -25.56 -13.20 25.77
N GLY A 22 -25.92 -12.14 25.05
CA GLY A 22 -25.20 -11.76 23.85
C GLY A 22 -23.95 -11.00 24.27
N PRO A 23 -22.80 -11.17 23.59
CA PRO A 23 -21.67 -10.29 23.83
C PRO A 23 -22.08 -8.88 23.41
N VAL A 24 -22.24 -7.99 24.40
CA VAL A 24 -22.22 -6.55 24.15
C VAL A 24 -20.78 -6.21 23.77
N PHE A 25 -20.47 -6.30 22.48
CA PHE A 25 -19.21 -5.78 21.96
C PHE A 25 -19.27 -4.27 22.14
N ALA A 26 -18.42 -3.73 23.02
CA ALA A 26 -18.10 -2.32 22.98
C ALA A 26 -17.44 -2.06 21.63
N ALA A 27 -18.19 -1.51 20.68
CA ALA A 27 -17.66 -1.11 19.40
C ALA A 27 -16.55 -0.09 19.63
N VAL A 28 -15.33 -0.43 19.22
CA VAL A 28 -14.24 0.54 19.13
C VAL A 28 -14.46 1.28 17.82
N GLY A 29 -15.28 2.33 17.83
CA GLY A 29 -15.70 3.13 16.67
C GLY A 29 -14.57 3.92 15.98
N ASP A 30 -13.35 3.38 16.01
CA ASP A 30 -12.21 3.89 15.29
C ASP A 30 -12.50 3.82 13.79
N GLN A 31 -12.13 4.90 13.10
CA GLN A 31 -12.24 4.99 11.65
C GLN A 31 -10.87 4.79 11.01
N GLY A 32 -10.89 4.36 9.76
CA GLY A 32 -9.71 4.10 8.97
C GLY A 32 -10.05 4.04 7.50
N VAL A 33 -9.05 3.66 6.72
CA VAL A 33 -9.11 3.69 5.25
C VAL A 33 -8.62 2.37 4.69
N ASP A 34 -8.85 2.14 3.41
CA ASP A 34 -8.17 1.09 2.67
C ASP A 34 -7.55 1.64 1.39
N TRP A 35 -6.42 1.07 1.01
CA TRP A 35 -5.54 1.59 -0.03
C TRP A 35 -5.16 0.51 -1.03
N SER A 36 -5.08 0.95 -2.28
CA SER A 36 -4.45 0.26 -3.38
C SER A 36 -3.37 1.15 -4.00
N VAL A 37 -2.85 0.78 -5.17
CA VAL A 37 -1.93 1.62 -5.96
C VAL A 37 -2.48 3.01 -6.27
N TYR A 38 -3.81 3.17 -6.34
CA TYR A 38 -4.44 4.45 -6.67
C TYR A 38 -4.31 5.51 -5.56
N ASN A 39 -3.98 5.09 -4.34
CA ASN A 39 -3.80 5.99 -3.19
C ASN A 39 -2.35 6.47 -3.07
N GLY A 40 -1.52 6.25 -4.10
CA GLY A 40 -0.13 6.67 -4.14
C GLY A 40 0.81 5.81 -3.29
N THR A 41 2.10 6.08 -3.42
CA THR A 41 3.18 5.25 -2.83
C THR A 41 3.07 5.08 -1.32
N TYR A 42 2.58 6.09 -0.58
CA TYR A 42 2.56 6.06 0.89
C TYR A 42 1.15 5.96 1.48
N GLY A 43 0.12 5.89 0.64
CA GLY A 43 -1.28 5.92 1.07
C GLY A 43 -1.71 7.30 1.55
N ASN A 44 -3.02 7.50 1.68
CA ASN A 44 -3.62 8.76 2.13
C ASN A 44 -4.69 8.50 3.18
N PHE A 45 -4.54 9.08 4.37
CA PHE A 45 -5.62 9.14 5.36
C PHE A 45 -6.59 10.27 5.01
N GLY A 46 -7.86 10.10 5.36
CA GLY A 46 -8.88 11.13 5.13
C GLY A 46 -8.82 12.22 6.20
N TYR A 47 -8.65 11.83 7.47
CA TYR A 47 -8.72 12.73 8.61
C TYR A 47 -7.70 12.39 9.69
N GLY A 48 -7.33 13.37 10.52
CA GLY A 48 -6.34 13.18 11.59
C GLY A 48 -6.75 12.16 12.66
N HIS A 49 -8.05 11.90 12.81
CA HIS A 49 -8.58 10.92 13.75
C HIS A 49 -8.49 9.47 13.25
N ASP A 50 -8.20 9.23 11.97
CA ASP A 50 -8.08 7.87 11.41
C ASP A 50 -7.03 7.07 12.20
N LYS A 51 -7.28 5.79 12.44
CA LYS A 51 -6.47 4.94 13.34
C LYS A 51 -5.83 3.73 12.65
N PHE A 52 -6.39 3.30 11.52
CA PHE A 52 -5.92 2.11 10.82
C PHE A 52 -6.02 2.25 9.30
N ALA A 53 -5.25 1.44 8.58
CA ALA A 53 -5.33 1.30 7.14
C ALA A 53 -5.23 -0.17 6.71
N PHE A 54 -6.01 -0.58 5.72
CA PHE A 54 -5.80 -1.83 4.98
C PHE A 54 -5.03 -1.54 3.68
N SER A 55 -3.94 -2.25 3.41
CA SER A 55 -3.16 -2.07 2.17
C SER A 55 -3.24 -3.31 1.30
N GLN A 56 -3.50 -3.10 0.00
CA GLN A 56 -3.56 -4.19 -0.97
C GLN A 56 -2.16 -4.70 -1.27
N ILE A 57 -1.92 -5.99 -1.04
CA ILE A 57 -0.63 -6.61 -1.41
C ILE A 57 -0.56 -7.00 -2.89
N GLY A 58 -1.71 -7.12 -3.52
CA GLY A 58 -1.89 -7.73 -4.82
C GLY A 58 -3.13 -8.61 -4.84
N GLY A 59 -3.21 -9.48 -5.82
CA GLY A 59 -4.25 -10.49 -5.85
C GLY A 59 -4.35 -11.26 -7.15
N THR A 60 -5.40 -12.05 -7.25
CA THR A 60 -5.66 -12.95 -8.38
C THR A 60 -6.94 -12.58 -9.11
N TYR A 61 -6.93 -12.70 -10.44
CA TYR A 61 -8.05 -12.53 -11.34
C TYR A 61 -8.31 -13.86 -12.07
N GLY A 62 -8.98 -14.79 -11.40
CA GLY A 62 -9.28 -16.12 -11.94
C GLY A 62 -8.04 -16.96 -12.26
N GLY A 63 -6.93 -16.78 -11.53
CA GLY A 63 -5.67 -17.48 -11.75
C GLY A 63 -4.55 -16.62 -12.36
N THR A 64 -4.84 -15.39 -12.80
CA THR A 64 -3.81 -14.41 -13.15
C THR A 64 -3.40 -13.64 -11.90
N PHE A 65 -2.10 -13.52 -11.61
CA PHE A 65 -1.61 -12.88 -10.36
C PHE A 65 -0.96 -11.52 -10.63
N VAL A 66 -1.28 -10.53 -9.80
CA VAL A 66 -0.74 -9.16 -9.86
C VAL A 66 -0.18 -8.77 -8.50
N ASP A 67 1.05 -8.26 -8.44
CA ASP A 67 1.60 -7.69 -7.21
C ASP A 67 1.32 -6.17 -7.17
N GLN A 68 1.13 -5.61 -5.97
CA GLN A 68 1.02 -4.17 -5.80
C GLN A 68 2.34 -3.56 -5.33
N ALA A 69 2.95 -2.72 -6.19
CA ALA A 69 4.25 -2.10 -5.93
C ALA A 69 4.23 -1.13 -4.73
N THR A 70 3.06 -0.58 -4.38
CA THR A 70 2.90 0.39 -3.28
C THR A 70 2.68 -0.26 -1.92
N TYR A 71 2.47 -1.58 -1.86
CA TYR A 71 2.10 -2.27 -0.62
C TYR A 71 3.10 -2.06 0.51
N GLU A 72 4.38 -2.27 0.24
CA GLU A 72 5.43 -2.23 1.26
C GLU A 72 5.55 -0.83 1.86
N THR A 73 5.55 0.19 1.00
CA THR A 73 5.64 1.60 1.40
C THR A 73 4.39 2.11 2.09
N GLN A 74 3.20 1.59 1.73
CA GLN A 74 1.94 1.89 2.41
C GLN A 74 1.87 1.30 3.81
N VAL A 75 2.27 0.03 3.99
CA VAL A 75 2.34 -0.62 5.31
C VAL A 75 3.34 0.12 6.21
N ALA A 76 4.54 0.41 5.69
CA ALA A 76 5.56 1.14 6.44
C ALA A 76 5.06 2.54 6.85
N SER A 77 4.40 3.26 5.94
CA SER A 77 3.82 4.59 6.19
C SER A 77 2.79 4.58 7.32
N ALA A 78 1.86 3.63 7.31
CA ALA A 78 0.85 3.53 8.37
C ALA A 78 1.48 3.23 9.74
N ILE A 79 2.44 2.30 9.80
CA ILE A 79 3.13 1.94 11.05
C ILE A 79 3.96 3.12 11.57
N ALA A 80 4.69 3.83 10.70
CA ALA A 80 5.47 5.02 11.07
C ALA A 80 4.59 6.15 11.64
N GLN A 81 3.35 6.26 11.14
CA GLN A 81 2.35 7.20 11.66
C GLN A 81 1.70 6.76 12.99
N GLY A 82 2.17 5.65 13.58
CA GLY A 82 1.58 5.08 14.80
C GLY A 82 0.17 4.53 14.58
N LYS A 83 -0.19 4.21 13.34
CA LYS A 83 -1.49 3.65 12.95
C LYS A 83 -1.39 2.13 12.85
N ARG A 84 -2.53 1.47 12.90
CA ARG A 84 -2.64 0.01 12.75
C ARG A 84 -2.69 -0.33 11.27
N ALA A 85 -1.75 -1.12 10.78
CA ALA A 85 -1.65 -1.53 9.39
C ALA A 85 -2.17 -2.97 9.21
N HIS A 86 -3.02 -3.15 8.23
CA HIS A 86 -3.62 -4.43 7.88
C HIS A 86 -3.45 -4.68 6.38
N THR A 87 -3.72 -5.90 5.96
CA THR A 87 -3.49 -6.33 4.57
C THR A 87 -4.80 -6.83 3.98
N TYR A 88 -4.98 -6.63 2.68
CA TYR A 88 -5.97 -7.39 1.92
C TYR A 88 -5.42 -7.89 0.59
N ILE A 89 -6.03 -8.96 0.08
CA ILE A 89 -5.68 -9.62 -1.18
C ILE A 89 -6.92 -9.59 -2.07
N TRP A 90 -6.82 -9.05 -3.29
CA TRP A 90 -7.87 -9.22 -4.30
C TRP A 90 -8.02 -10.72 -4.63
N TYR A 91 -9.15 -11.32 -4.29
CA TYR A 91 -9.31 -12.75 -4.13
C TYR A 91 -10.33 -13.36 -5.10
N GLN A 92 -10.25 -13.02 -6.38
CA GLN A 92 -11.12 -13.55 -7.43
C GLN A 92 -10.75 -15.00 -7.79
N VAL A 93 -11.02 -15.94 -6.88
CA VAL A 93 -10.69 -17.37 -7.00
C VAL A 93 -11.84 -18.21 -7.53
N GLY A 94 -13.04 -17.63 -7.68
CA GLY A 94 -14.27 -18.37 -7.96
C GLY A 94 -14.53 -19.44 -6.91
N GLY A 95 -14.77 -20.68 -7.35
CA GLY A 95 -14.91 -21.85 -6.48
C GLY A 95 -13.69 -22.76 -6.47
N SER A 96 -12.53 -22.32 -6.98
CA SER A 96 -11.33 -23.17 -7.10
C SER A 96 -10.41 -23.04 -5.89
N GLN A 97 -10.22 -24.17 -5.18
CA GLN A 97 -9.24 -24.24 -4.10
C GLN A 97 -7.79 -24.20 -4.61
N GLU A 98 -7.56 -24.61 -5.86
CA GLU A 98 -6.23 -24.58 -6.50
C GLU A 98 -5.78 -23.13 -6.73
N VAL A 99 -6.66 -22.28 -7.28
CA VAL A 99 -6.38 -20.84 -7.44
C VAL A 99 -6.23 -20.18 -6.08
N ALA A 100 -7.10 -20.51 -5.12
CA ALA A 100 -7.01 -20.04 -3.74
C ALA A 100 -5.66 -20.40 -3.09
N LYS A 101 -5.19 -21.63 -3.28
CA LYS A 101 -3.87 -22.10 -2.81
C LYS A 101 -2.75 -21.32 -3.48
N ALA A 102 -2.76 -21.19 -4.81
CA ALA A 102 -1.71 -20.49 -5.55
C ALA A 102 -1.62 -19.00 -5.16
N ALA A 103 -2.76 -18.33 -4.96
CA ALA A 103 -2.79 -16.96 -4.47
C ALA A 103 -2.12 -16.84 -3.10
N LEU A 104 -2.50 -17.72 -2.16
CA LEU A 104 -1.98 -17.63 -0.79
C LEU A 104 -0.53 -18.08 -0.65
N ASP A 105 -0.09 -19.06 -1.42
CA ASP A 105 1.33 -19.44 -1.51
C ASP A 105 2.18 -18.27 -2.02
N ARG A 106 1.63 -17.42 -2.89
CA ARG A 106 2.30 -16.22 -3.40
C ARG A 106 2.34 -15.07 -2.40
N TYR A 107 1.20 -14.74 -1.79
CA TYR A 107 1.06 -13.49 -1.04
C TYR A 107 1.36 -13.61 0.45
N LEU A 108 0.99 -14.71 1.12
CA LEU A 108 1.20 -14.83 2.57
C LEU A 108 2.67 -14.65 3.01
N PRO A 109 3.67 -15.18 2.27
CA PRO A 109 5.08 -14.97 2.61
C PRO A 109 5.56 -13.52 2.45
N LYS A 110 4.84 -12.69 1.67
CA LYS A 110 5.18 -11.29 1.39
C LYS A 110 4.52 -10.30 2.34
N ILE A 111 3.64 -10.75 3.24
CA ILE A 111 2.90 -9.86 4.16
C ILE A 111 3.87 -9.25 5.18
N GLN A 112 3.84 -7.91 5.28
CA GLN A 112 4.74 -7.14 6.15
C GLN A 112 4.05 -6.53 7.38
N THR A 113 2.74 -6.76 7.55
CA THR A 113 2.01 -6.33 8.75
C THR A 113 2.32 -7.29 9.92
N PRO A 114 2.18 -6.84 11.18
CA PRO A 114 2.46 -7.67 12.34
C PRO A 114 1.65 -8.97 12.36
N LYS A 115 2.16 -10.03 12.99
CA LYS A 115 1.34 -11.21 13.27
C LYS A 115 0.11 -10.83 14.10
N ASN A 116 -0.96 -11.60 13.92
CA ASN A 116 -2.31 -11.34 14.38
C ASN A 116 -3.01 -10.13 13.73
N SER A 117 -2.32 -9.29 12.95
CA SER A 117 -3.00 -8.29 12.11
C SER A 117 -4.02 -8.94 11.19
N ILE A 118 -4.97 -8.15 10.69
CA ILE A 118 -5.95 -8.63 9.74
C ILE A 118 -5.30 -8.86 8.38
N VAL A 119 -5.64 -10.00 7.78
CA VAL A 119 -5.47 -10.27 6.35
C VAL A 119 -6.84 -10.60 5.79
N ALA A 120 -7.40 -9.66 5.02
CA ALA A 120 -8.70 -9.81 4.39
C ALA A 120 -8.60 -10.46 3.00
N LEU A 121 -9.54 -11.35 2.71
CA LEU A 121 -9.76 -11.89 1.38
C LEU A 121 -10.89 -11.09 0.73
N ASP A 122 -10.53 -10.30 -0.27
CA ASP A 122 -11.44 -9.44 -1.01
C ASP A 122 -12.12 -10.26 -2.12
N TYR A 123 -13.36 -10.67 -1.86
CA TYR A 123 -14.14 -11.55 -2.72
C TYR A 123 -15.41 -10.83 -3.18
N GLU A 124 -15.25 -9.91 -4.12
CA GLU A 124 -16.35 -9.15 -4.72
C GLU A 124 -16.45 -9.34 -6.25
N GLY A 125 -15.64 -10.24 -6.80
CA GLY A 125 -15.63 -10.54 -8.24
C GLY A 125 -15.39 -12.02 -8.54
N GLY A 126 -15.79 -12.44 -9.75
CA GLY A 126 -15.50 -13.75 -10.35
C GLY A 126 -15.95 -14.98 -9.59
N ALA A 127 -17.06 -14.90 -8.85
CA ALA A 127 -17.74 -16.06 -8.29
C ALA A 127 -18.10 -17.08 -9.38
N SER A 128 -17.98 -18.38 -9.04
CA SER A 128 -18.55 -19.43 -9.89
C SER A 128 -20.06 -19.51 -9.69
N GLY A 129 -20.76 -20.21 -10.60
CA GLY A 129 -22.18 -20.52 -10.43
C GLY A 129 -22.51 -21.44 -9.24
N ASN A 130 -21.50 -22.01 -8.57
CA ASN A 130 -21.70 -22.86 -7.40
C ASN A 130 -21.34 -22.12 -6.10
N LYS A 131 -22.40 -21.67 -5.42
CA LYS A 131 -22.31 -20.95 -4.13
C LYS A 131 -21.57 -21.71 -3.04
N GLN A 132 -21.70 -23.03 -2.97
CA GLN A 132 -20.97 -23.82 -1.97
C GLN A 132 -19.49 -23.90 -2.31
N ALA A 133 -19.14 -24.14 -3.58
CA ALA A 133 -17.74 -24.17 -4.01
C ALA A 133 -17.03 -22.83 -3.77
N ASN A 134 -17.70 -21.70 -4.04
CA ASN A 134 -17.21 -20.36 -3.68
C ASN A 134 -16.92 -20.25 -2.17
N THR A 135 -17.88 -20.69 -1.35
CA THR A 135 -17.76 -20.67 0.12
C THR A 135 -16.60 -21.54 0.60
N ASP A 136 -16.43 -22.73 0.03
CA ASP A 136 -15.35 -23.65 0.39
C ASP A 136 -13.96 -23.08 0.02
N ALA A 137 -13.84 -22.41 -1.12
CA ALA A 137 -12.61 -21.73 -1.53
C ALA A 137 -12.25 -20.56 -0.59
N ILE A 138 -13.25 -19.77 -0.18
CA ILE A 138 -13.07 -18.69 0.80
C ILE A 138 -12.65 -19.25 2.16
N LEU A 139 -13.36 -20.27 2.68
CA LEU A 139 -13.04 -20.91 3.96
C LEU A 139 -11.64 -21.54 3.94
N TYR A 140 -11.26 -22.20 2.84
CA TYR A 140 -9.90 -22.68 2.65
C TYR A 140 -8.89 -21.52 2.79
N GLY A 141 -9.18 -20.39 2.13
CA GLY A 141 -8.32 -19.22 2.20
C GLY A 141 -8.18 -18.65 3.61
N MET A 142 -9.31 -18.46 4.31
CA MET A 142 -9.33 -17.94 5.68
C MET A 142 -8.62 -18.85 6.68
N ARG A 143 -8.74 -20.18 6.53
CA ARG A 143 -7.97 -21.15 7.33
C ARG A 143 -6.47 -21.00 7.11
N ARG A 144 -6.03 -20.80 5.86
CA ARG A 144 -4.62 -20.60 5.51
C ARG A 144 -4.08 -19.29 6.07
N VAL A 145 -4.87 -18.20 6.04
CA VAL A 145 -4.53 -16.93 6.68
C VAL A 145 -4.32 -17.13 8.18
N LYS A 146 -5.26 -17.81 8.85
CA LYS A 146 -5.14 -18.14 10.29
C LYS A 146 -3.92 -18.99 10.59
N ALA A 147 -3.66 -20.01 9.77
CA ALA A 147 -2.49 -20.88 9.91
C ALA A 147 -1.16 -20.12 9.72
N ALA A 148 -1.15 -19.04 8.94
CA ALA A 148 0.00 -18.14 8.78
C ALA A 148 0.17 -17.15 9.94
N GLY A 149 -0.67 -17.22 10.98
CA GLY A 149 -0.60 -16.40 12.19
C GLY A 149 -1.23 -15.03 12.05
N TYR A 150 -2.22 -14.86 11.17
CA TYR A 150 -2.96 -13.61 10.98
C TYR A 150 -4.43 -13.77 11.36
N THR A 151 -5.12 -12.65 11.60
CA THR A 151 -6.58 -12.63 11.78
C THR A 151 -7.26 -12.72 10.42
N PRO A 152 -7.99 -13.80 10.10
CA PRO A 152 -8.68 -13.92 8.82
C PRO A 152 -9.92 -13.05 8.75
N MET A 153 -10.12 -12.40 7.60
CA MET A 153 -11.30 -11.58 7.34
C MET A 153 -11.81 -11.82 5.91
N TYR A 154 -13.13 -11.77 5.75
CA TYR A 154 -13.81 -11.81 4.45
C TYR A 154 -14.29 -10.40 4.12
N TYR A 155 -13.96 -9.91 2.93
CA TYR A 155 -14.44 -8.63 2.42
C TYR A 155 -15.30 -8.81 1.16
N SER A 156 -16.42 -8.07 1.09
CA SER A 156 -17.31 -7.97 -0.07
C SER A 156 -18.42 -6.93 0.18
N ASP A 157 -19.28 -6.68 -0.81
CA ASP A 157 -20.57 -5.99 -0.59
C ASP A 157 -21.70 -6.96 -0.21
N LYS A 158 -22.75 -6.43 0.44
CA LYS A 158 -23.90 -7.24 0.89
C LYS A 158 -24.62 -7.94 -0.27
N PRO A 159 -25.07 -7.25 -1.35
CA PRO A 159 -25.70 -7.90 -2.50
C PRO A 159 -24.89 -9.08 -3.06
N TYR A 160 -23.60 -8.88 -3.32
CA TYR A 160 -22.72 -9.90 -3.88
C TYR A 160 -22.54 -11.08 -2.93
N THR A 161 -22.33 -10.81 -1.63
CA THR A 161 -22.23 -11.86 -0.61
C THR A 161 -23.49 -12.73 -0.59
N LEU A 162 -24.68 -12.11 -0.55
CA LEU A 162 -25.94 -12.83 -0.46
C LEU A 162 -26.24 -13.63 -1.73
N ALA A 163 -25.81 -13.15 -2.90
CA ALA A 163 -25.94 -13.89 -4.15
C ALA A 163 -24.99 -15.10 -4.20
N ASN A 164 -23.71 -14.92 -3.83
CA ASN A 164 -22.64 -15.82 -4.25
C ASN A 164 -22.01 -16.67 -3.14
N VAL A 165 -22.26 -16.36 -1.85
CA VAL A 165 -21.56 -16.98 -0.71
C VAL A 165 -22.52 -17.40 0.41
N ASN A 166 -22.31 -18.58 0.99
CA ASN A 166 -23.02 -19.04 2.19
C ASN A 166 -22.35 -18.45 3.45
N TYR A 167 -22.39 -17.11 3.61
CA TYR A 167 -21.61 -16.40 4.64
C TYR A 167 -21.86 -16.88 6.08
N LYS A 168 -23.04 -17.46 6.36
CA LYS A 168 -23.34 -18.08 7.66
C LYS A 168 -22.36 -19.21 8.02
N GLN A 169 -21.80 -19.90 7.03
CA GLN A 169 -20.74 -20.90 7.25
C GLN A 169 -19.41 -20.22 7.60
N ILE A 170 -19.09 -19.09 6.96
CA ILE A 170 -17.91 -18.27 7.30
C ILE A 170 -17.97 -17.86 8.76
N ILE A 171 -19.05 -17.18 9.19
CA ILE A 171 -19.15 -16.67 10.56
C ILE A 171 -19.33 -17.76 11.62
N LYS A 172 -19.74 -18.98 11.21
CA LYS A 172 -19.76 -20.14 12.11
C LYS A 172 -18.34 -20.60 12.45
N GLU A 173 -17.42 -20.55 11.50
CA GLU A 173 -16.02 -20.96 11.71
C GLU A 173 -15.13 -19.80 12.18
N PHE A 174 -15.38 -18.61 11.65
CA PHE A 174 -14.68 -17.36 11.94
C PHE A 174 -15.71 -16.31 12.40
N PRO A 175 -16.16 -16.35 13.67
CA PRO A 175 -17.06 -15.31 14.19
C PRO A 175 -16.44 -13.92 14.06
N ASN A 176 -17.27 -12.90 13.82
CA ASN A 176 -16.84 -11.51 13.74
C ASN A 176 -15.70 -11.28 12.73
N SER A 177 -15.82 -11.86 11.53
CA SER A 177 -14.77 -11.82 10.51
C SER A 177 -15.22 -11.20 9.20
N LEU A 178 -16.35 -10.48 9.16
CA LEU A 178 -16.82 -9.83 7.93
C LEU A 178 -16.46 -8.36 7.93
N TRP A 179 -15.91 -7.93 6.80
CA TRP A 179 -15.78 -6.54 6.40
C TRP A 179 -16.74 -6.31 5.24
N ILE A 180 -17.82 -5.57 5.45
CA ILE A 180 -18.88 -5.44 4.43
C ILE A 180 -18.99 -4.00 3.96
N ALA A 181 -19.03 -3.81 2.65
CA ALA A 181 -19.29 -2.54 2.00
C ALA A 181 -20.80 -2.29 1.80
N ALA A 182 -21.26 -1.08 2.11
CA ALA A 182 -22.58 -0.59 1.72
C ALA A 182 -22.62 0.95 1.82
N TYR A 183 -22.94 1.63 0.72
CA TYR A 183 -22.97 3.09 0.66
C TYR A 183 -24.33 3.61 0.21
N PRO A 184 -24.88 4.66 0.84
CA PRO A 184 -26.14 5.24 0.43
C PRO A 184 -26.02 6.01 -0.90
N ASN A 185 -24.83 6.55 -1.18
CA ASN A 185 -24.50 7.33 -2.37
C ASN A 185 -22.96 7.42 -2.54
N TYR A 186 -22.50 8.25 -3.46
CA TYR A 186 -21.08 8.53 -3.73
C TYR A 186 -20.69 9.97 -3.37
N GLU A 187 -21.39 10.57 -2.41
CA GLU A 187 -21.08 11.90 -1.91
C GLU A 187 -20.00 11.82 -0.82
N VAL A 188 -19.30 12.94 -0.59
CA VAL A 188 -18.30 13.02 0.48
C VAL A 188 -18.96 12.72 1.83
N THR A 189 -18.56 11.59 2.43
CA THR A 189 -19.20 11.04 3.63
C THR A 189 -18.12 10.79 4.69
N PRO A 190 -17.88 11.72 5.63
CA PRO A 190 -16.79 11.60 6.62
C PRO A 190 -17.13 10.77 7.85
N VAL A 191 -18.37 10.29 7.97
CA VAL A 191 -18.84 9.53 9.14
C VAL A 191 -19.81 8.41 8.70
N PRO A 192 -19.82 7.27 9.41
CA PRO A 192 -20.75 6.18 9.09
C PRO A 192 -22.22 6.60 9.23
N ASN A 193 -23.03 6.32 8.20
CA ASN A 193 -24.48 6.42 8.29
C ASN A 193 -25.08 5.07 8.72
N TYR A 194 -25.33 4.91 10.03
CA TYR A 194 -25.85 3.65 10.58
C TYR A 194 -27.27 3.31 10.12
N SER A 195 -28.05 4.27 9.61
CA SER A 195 -29.34 3.98 8.98
C SER A 195 -29.20 3.18 7.68
N PHE A 196 -28.00 3.18 7.08
CA PHE A 196 -27.66 2.39 5.90
C PHE A 196 -26.77 1.18 6.22
N PHE A 197 -26.61 0.85 7.52
CA PHE A 197 -25.79 -0.29 7.93
C PHE A 197 -26.33 -1.60 7.32
N PRO A 198 -25.49 -2.43 6.67
CA PRO A 198 -25.94 -3.62 5.94
C PRO A 198 -26.63 -4.67 6.82
N SER A 199 -26.50 -4.60 8.14
CA SER A 199 -27.26 -5.42 9.10
C SER A 199 -27.15 -6.92 8.80
N MET A 200 -25.91 -7.41 8.67
CA MET A 200 -25.57 -8.83 8.55
C MET A 200 -24.84 -9.30 9.81
N ASP A 201 -25.06 -10.55 10.20
CA ASP A 201 -24.36 -11.16 11.33
C ASP A 201 -22.85 -11.25 11.05
N GLY A 202 -22.02 -11.00 12.07
CA GLY A 202 -20.57 -11.19 12.01
C GLY A 202 -19.77 -10.05 11.34
N ILE A 203 -20.40 -8.90 11.07
CA ILE A 203 -19.69 -7.70 10.63
C ILE A 203 -18.84 -7.15 11.77
N SER A 204 -17.55 -6.99 11.52
CA SER A 204 -16.60 -6.34 12.40
C SER A 204 -16.04 -5.05 11.85
N VAL A 205 -16.02 -4.90 10.52
CA VAL A 205 -15.62 -3.67 9.84
C VAL A 205 -16.71 -3.30 8.84
N PHE A 206 -17.10 -2.04 8.82
CA PHE A 206 -18.07 -1.51 7.87
C PHE A 206 -17.38 -0.48 6.98
N GLN A 207 -17.28 -0.77 5.68
CA GLN A 207 -16.89 0.24 4.69
C GLN A 207 -18.17 1.02 4.34
N PHE A 208 -18.26 2.24 4.86
CA PHE A 208 -19.49 3.03 4.84
C PHE A 208 -19.54 4.03 3.68
N THR A 209 -18.43 4.20 2.96
CA THR A 209 -18.34 5.06 1.78
C THR A 209 -17.13 4.67 0.93
N SER A 210 -17.21 4.96 -0.37
CA SER A 210 -16.04 5.02 -1.27
C SER A 210 -15.54 6.45 -1.52
N THR A 211 -16.20 7.43 -0.92
CA THR A 211 -15.90 8.86 -1.04
C THR A 211 -15.79 9.48 0.35
N TYR A 212 -14.80 9.03 1.12
CA TYR A 212 -14.51 9.51 2.47
C TYR A 212 -13.99 10.95 2.46
N VAL A 213 -13.25 11.32 1.41
CA VAL A 213 -12.83 12.70 1.11
C VAL A 213 -13.14 13.08 -0.34
N ALA A 214 -13.09 14.38 -0.65
CA ALA A 214 -13.23 14.85 -2.03
C ALA A 214 -12.14 14.22 -2.92
N GLY A 215 -12.55 13.65 -4.06
CA GLY A 215 -11.66 12.92 -4.97
C GLY A 215 -11.67 11.40 -4.81
N GLY A 216 -12.37 10.86 -3.80
CA GLY A 216 -12.52 9.42 -3.59
C GLY A 216 -11.49 8.85 -2.62
N LEU A 217 -11.96 8.04 -1.68
CA LEU A 217 -11.17 7.30 -0.70
C LEU A 217 -12.14 6.41 0.08
N ASP A 218 -11.82 5.14 0.26
CA ASP A 218 -12.69 4.25 1.01
C ASP A 218 -12.62 4.54 2.52
N GLY A 219 -13.78 4.67 3.15
CA GLY A 219 -13.95 4.99 4.56
C GLY A 219 -14.49 3.79 5.33
N ASN A 220 -13.77 3.40 6.38
CA ASN A 220 -14.05 2.23 7.19
C ASN A 220 -14.26 2.59 8.65
N VAL A 221 -15.13 1.85 9.34
CA VAL A 221 -15.28 1.89 10.78
C VAL A 221 -15.13 0.48 11.37
N ASP A 222 -14.30 0.36 12.40
CA ASP A 222 -14.22 -0.84 13.24
C ASP A 222 -15.41 -0.84 14.21
N LEU A 223 -16.12 -1.96 14.28
CA LEU A 223 -17.31 -2.12 15.12
C LEU A 223 -17.06 -3.00 16.33
N THR A 224 -15.85 -3.54 16.49
CA THR A 224 -15.58 -4.59 17.48
C THR A 224 -14.23 -4.43 18.19
N GLY A 225 -13.34 -3.59 17.67
CA GLY A 225 -11.93 -3.53 18.08
C GLY A 225 -11.05 -4.56 17.39
N ILE A 226 -11.54 -5.22 16.32
CA ILE A 226 -10.75 -6.25 15.62
C ILE A 226 -9.47 -5.68 14.99
N THR A 227 -9.46 -4.39 14.66
CA THR A 227 -8.27 -3.70 14.11
C THR A 227 -7.16 -3.54 15.15
N ASP A 228 -7.44 -3.71 16.44
CA ASP A 228 -6.41 -3.79 17.48
C ASP A 228 -5.63 -5.12 17.42
N ASN A 229 -6.11 -6.14 16.72
CA ASN A 229 -5.37 -7.40 16.62
C ASN A 229 -4.02 -7.18 15.94
N GLY A 230 -2.95 -7.66 16.60
CA GLY A 230 -1.56 -7.42 16.18
C GLY A 230 -0.97 -6.11 16.72
N TYR A 231 -1.73 -5.33 17.49
CA TYR A 231 -1.35 -4.03 18.05
C TYR A 231 -1.71 -3.95 19.55
N GLY A 232 -1.07 -3.04 20.29
CA GLY A 232 -1.46 -2.73 21.69
C GLY A 232 -0.71 -3.48 22.80
N LYS A 233 -1.31 -3.58 23.99
CA LYS A 233 -0.69 -4.20 25.18
C LYS A 233 -1.09 -5.67 25.34
N GLN A 234 -0.16 -6.61 25.22
CA GLN A 234 -0.36 -7.97 25.75
C GLN A 234 0.14 -8.01 27.20
N GLN A 235 -0.71 -8.48 28.13
CA GLN A 235 -0.39 -8.60 29.56
C GLN A 235 0.14 -7.29 30.21
N GLY A 236 -0.40 -6.13 29.83
CA GLY A 236 -0.03 -4.85 30.46
C GLY A 236 1.28 -4.22 29.98
N GLN A 237 2.05 -4.89 29.11
CA GLN A 237 3.22 -4.31 28.44
C GLN A 237 2.85 -3.81 27.05
N VAL A 238 3.33 -2.62 26.66
CA VAL A 238 3.20 -2.10 25.29
C VAL A 238 3.95 -3.04 24.37
N VAL A 239 3.23 -3.86 23.60
CA VAL A 239 3.83 -4.64 22.53
C VAL A 239 4.03 -3.65 21.40
N LYS A 240 5.23 -3.08 21.33
CA LYS A 240 5.74 -2.53 20.08
C LYS A 240 5.78 -3.74 19.15
N PRO A 241 4.96 -3.78 18.08
CA PRO A 241 4.84 -5.00 17.30
C PRO A 241 6.23 -5.43 16.84
N ASP A 242 6.54 -6.71 16.97
CA ASP A 242 7.82 -7.26 16.51
C ASP A 242 7.81 -7.23 14.98
N THR A 243 8.17 -6.07 14.46
CA THR A 243 8.16 -5.73 13.05
C THR A 243 9.60 -5.78 12.54
N ALA A 244 10.32 -6.87 12.79
CA ALA A 244 11.51 -7.20 11.99
C ALA A 244 11.05 -7.67 10.60
N THR A 245 10.38 -6.78 9.87
CA THR A 245 10.09 -6.94 8.45
C THR A 245 11.13 -6.14 7.67
N PRO A 246 11.53 -6.57 6.45
CA PRO A 246 12.53 -5.86 5.66
C PRO A 246 12.23 -4.37 5.47
N ALA A 247 10.96 -3.97 5.42
CA ALA A 247 10.54 -2.58 5.38
C ALA A 247 10.92 -1.76 6.64
N ILE A 248 11.02 -2.40 7.81
CA ILE A 248 11.44 -1.76 9.06
C ILE A 248 12.96 -1.87 9.23
N GLU A 249 13.65 -2.91 8.74
CA GLU A 249 15.12 -2.90 8.70
C GLU A 249 15.63 -1.78 7.79
N ASN A 250 15.04 -1.62 6.61
CA ASN A 250 15.29 -0.48 5.72
C ASN A 250 14.88 0.86 6.35
N SER A 251 13.81 0.90 7.16
CA SER A 251 13.42 2.12 7.91
C SER A 251 14.21 2.34 9.20
N LYS A 252 14.87 1.32 9.76
CA LYS A 252 15.75 1.41 10.94
C LYS A 252 17.12 1.94 10.54
N GLU A 253 17.66 1.50 9.39
CA GLU A 253 18.85 2.11 8.80
C GLU A 253 18.61 3.58 8.43
N ALA A 254 17.39 3.96 8.04
CA ALA A 254 17.00 5.35 7.81
C ALA A 254 16.77 6.15 9.12
N ASN A 255 16.24 5.51 10.18
CA ASN A 255 16.11 6.11 11.52
C ASN A 255 17.44 6.25 12.30
N GLU A 256 18.55 5.73 11.78
CA GLU A 256 19.87 5.90 12.39
C GLU A 256 20.57 7.20 11.96
N VAL A 257 20.09 7.89 10.92
CA VAL A 257 20.52 9.24 10.55
C VAL A 257 19.90 10.24 11.54
N LYS A 258 20.63 10.61 12.59
CA LYS A 258 20.12 11.55 13.59
C LYS A 258 20.41 12.98 13.16
N GLY A 259 19.36 13.78 12.95
CA GLY A 259 19.40 15.24 12.85
C GLY A 259 20.54 15.77 11.97
N ASN A 260 21.71 15.99 12.55
CA ASN A 260 22.87 16.59 11.91
C ASN A 260 23.47 15.75 10.78
N ASP A 261 23.16 14.44 10.73
CA ASP A 261 23.68 13.51 9.72
C ASP A 261 22.93 13.59 8.37
N VAL A 262 21.85 14.39 8.29
CA VAL A 262 21.14 14.65 7.02
C VAL A 262 21.97 15.56 6.13
N GLU A 263 22.03 15.29 4.83
CA GLU A 263 22.84 16.04 3.87
C GLU A 263 22.05 16.47 2.64
N VAL A 264 22.55 17.50 1.95
CA VAL A 264 21.96 17.97 0.70
C VAL A 264 21.93 16.82 -0.33
N GLY A 265 20.76 16.61 -0.92
CA GLY A 265 20.52 15.54 -1.89
C GLY A 265 19.82 14.32 -1.31
N MET A 266 19.82 14.13 0.01
CA MET A 266 19.04 13.08 0.68
C MET A 266 17.55 13.36 0.55
N THR A 267 16.76 12.30 0.46
CA THR A 267 15.32 12.36 0.57
C THR A 267 14.93 12.15 2.02
N VAL A 268 14.09 13.05 2.53
CA VAL A 268 13.61 13.04 3.90
C VAL A 268 12.09 13.17 3.93
N LYS A 269 11.46 12.69 5.00
CA LYS A 269 10.07 13.00 5.34
C LYS A 269 10.05 14.01 6.46
N VAL A 270 9.08 14.94 6.40
CA VAL A 270 8.82 15.84 7.53
C VAL A 270 8.08 15.07 8.61
N ASN A 271 8.62 15.09 9.83
CA ASN A 271 8.07 14.42 10.99
C ASN A 271 6.65 14.94 11.27
N PHE A 272 5.71 14.03 11.54
CA PHE A 272 4.32 14.44 11.81
C PHE A 272 4.19 15.32 13.08
N GLY A 273 5.11 15.16 14.03
CA GLY A 273 5.22 15.98 15.24
C GLY A 273 5.76 17.39 15.02
N ALA A 274 6.35 17.68 13.85
CA ALA A 274 6.87 19.00 13.53
C ALA A 274 5.72 20.02 13.49
N LYS A 275 5.88 21.14 14.19
CA LYS A 275 4.81 22.13 14.36
C LYS A 275 4.96 23.30 13.40
N ASN A 276 6.13 23.92 13.40
CA ASN A 276 6.40 25.13 12.65
C ASN A 276 7.66 24.95 11.80
N TYR A 277 7.71 25.63 10.66
CA TYR A 277 8.95 25.85 9.93
C TYR A 277 9.93 26.65 10.80
N ALA A 278 11.21 26.61 10.45
CA ALA A 278 12.23 27.43 11.10
C ALA A 278 11.93 28.95 10.95
N THR A 279 11.15 29.32 9.94
CA THR A 279 10.64 30.68 9.70
C THR A 279 9.44 31.06 10.59
N GLY A 280 8.86 30.11 11.32
CA GLY A 280 7.82 30.33 12.33
C GLY A 280 6.39 30.01 11.90
N GLU A 281 6.12 29.85 10.62
CA GLU A 281 4.80 29.47 10.11
C GLU A 281 4.47 28.01 10.43
N THR A 282 3.19 27.70 10.62
CA THR A 282 2.72 26.34 10.88
C THR A 282 2.94 25.45 9.65
N ILE A 283 3.48 24.24 9.87
CA ILE A 283 3.69 23.26 8.82
C ILE A 283 2.34 22.66 8.40
N PRO A 284 1.93 22.80 7.12
CA PRO A 284 0.70 22.20 6.61
C PRO A 284 0.72 20.68 6.72
N GLN A 285 -0.46 20.07 6.93
CA GLN A 285 -0.56 18.62 7.07
C GLN A 285 -0.06 17.86 5.82
N TRP A 286 -0.23 18.44 4.63
CA TRP A 286 0.20 17.82 3.36
C TRP A 286 1.73 17.73 3.19
N VAL A 287 2.49 18.50 3.97
CA VAL A 287 3.96 18.47 3.98
C VAL A 287 4.50 17.31 4.83
N LYS A 288 3.70 16.84 5.79
CA LYS A 288 4.11 15.84 6.76
C LYS A 288 4.03 14.44 6.16
N GLY A 289 5.05 13.63 6.40
CA GLY A 289 5.15 12.25 5.91
C GLY A 289 5.34 12.08 4.41
N GLN A 290 5.33 13.17 3.63
CA GLN A 290 5.64 13.13 2.21
C GLN A 290 7.16 13.18 2.01
N PRO A 291 7.70 12.46 1.00
CA PRO A 291 9.11 12.53 0.68
C PRO A 291 9.45 13.87 0.04
N HIS A 292 10.47 14.53 0.56
CA HIS A 292 11.03 15.74 -0.01
C HIS A 292 12.54 15.64 -0.05
N LYS A 293 13.12 16.11 -1.14
CA LYS A 293 14.57 16.16 -1.27
C LYS A 293 15.12 17.36 -0.51
N ILE A 294 16.21 17.18 0.25
CA ILE A 294 16.97 18.31 0.80
C ILE A 294 17.68 18.98 -0.37
N ILE A 295 17.34 20.24 -0.64
CA ILE A 295 17.98 21.05 -1.68
C ILE A 295 19.03 22.01 -1.12
N GLN A 296 18.93 22.37 0.16
CA GLN A 296 19.95 23.15 0.88
C GLN A 296 19.99 22.75 2.35
N LYS A 297 21.16 22.89 2.99
CA LYS A 297 21.37 22.70 4.43
C LYS A 297 22.13 23.91 4.97
N ASN A 298 21.72 24.41 6.12
CA ASN A 298 22.36 25.51 6.83
C ASN A 298 22.31 25.25 8.33
N GLY A 299 23.42 24.77 8.89
CA GLY A 299 23.48 24.30 10.28
C GLY A 299 22.44 23.21 10.54
N ASP A 300 21.59 23.46 11.55
CA ASP A 300 20.53 22.54 11.99
C ASP A 300 19.21 22.75 11.22
N THR A 301 19.27 23.34 10.02
CA THR A 301 18.10 23.53 9.17
C THR A 301 18.32 23.02 7.75
N VAL A 302 17.24 22.55 7.12
CA VAL A 302 17.21 22.05 5.75
C VAL A 302 16.09 22.71 4.96
N LEU A 303 16.37 23.02 3.69
CA LEU A 303 15.38 23.47 2.72
C LEU A 303 14.93 22.28 1.90
N LEU A 304 13.62 22.04 1.86
CA LEU A 304 13.03 20.90 1.18
C LEU A 304 12.43 21.30 -0.17
N ASP A 305 12.67 20.45 -1.18
CA ASP A 305 12.15 20.61 -2.54
C ASP A 305 10.61 20.59 -2.54
N GLY A 306 10.02 21.47 -3.35
CA GLY A 306 8.56 21.65 -3.45
C GLY A 306 7.89 22.33 -2.24
N ILE A 307 8.60 22.52 -1.12
CA ILE A 307 8.11 23.27 0.06
C ILE A 307 8.68 24.68 0.06
N MET A 308 9.96 24.83 -0.29
CA MET A 308 10.68 26.11 -0.33
C MET A 308 10.63 26.89 1.01
N SER A 309 10.55 26.16 2.13
CA SER A 309 10.67 26.69 3.49
C SER A 309 11.62 25.83 4.32
N TRP A 310 12.30 26.45 5.28
CA TRP A 310 13.33 25.81 6.10
C TRP A 310 12.71 25.02 7.26
N LEU A 311 13.17 23.78 7.47
CA LEU A 311 12.79 22.94 8.60
C LEU A 311 14.01 22.65 9.48
N SER A 312 13.78 22.36 10.76
CA SER A 312 14.82 21.81 11.61
C SER A 312 15.22 20.42 11.09
N VAL A 313 16.52 20.12 11.12
CA VAL A 313 17.02 18.77 10.87
C VAL A 313 16.46 17.73 11.85
N HIS A 314 16.02 18.16 13.03
CA HIS A 314 15.36 17.29 14.02
C HIS A 314 13.87 17.05 13.72
N ASP A 315 13.30 17.81 12.79
CA ASP A 315 11.91 17.70 12.34
C ASP A 315 11.80 16.92 11.02
N VAL A 316 12.89 16.29 10.56
CA VAL A 316 12.90 15.44 9.36
C VAL A 316 13.54 14.09 9.66
N GLU A 317 13.11 13.05 8.95
CA GLU A 317 13.68 11.70 8.99
C GLU A 317 14.11 11.30 7.57
N THR A 318 15.28 10.69 7.40
CA THR A 318 15.67 10.21 6.06
C THR A 318 14.80 9.04 5.64
N ILE A 319 14.62 8.89 4.34
CA ILE A 319 14.00 7.69 3.75
C ILE A 319 14.96 6.91 2.86
N ASP A 320 16.15 7.47 2.63
CA ASP A 320 17.25 6.81 1.97
C ASP A 320 18.00 6.02 3.05
N ALA A 321 17.83 4.69 3.07
CA ALA A 321 18.78 3.82 3.76
C ALA A 321 20.18 4.15 3.23
N TYR A 322 21.16 4.26 4.12
CA TYR A 322 22.56 4.44 3.73
C TYR A 322 22.99 3.33 2.77
N THR A 323 22.88 3.55 1.45
CA THR A 323 23.75 2.87 0.52
C THR A 323 25.07 3.62 0.54
N SER A 324 25.88 3.36 1.58
CA SER A 324 27.31 3.57 1.48
C SER A 324 27.82 2.64 0.37
N GLN A 325 27.83 3.14 -0.86
CA GLN A 325 28.63 2.62 -1.95
C GLN A 325 29.54 3.75 -2.45
N PRO A 326 30.80 3.44 -2.77
CA PRO A 326 31.84 4.44 -2.95
C PRO A 326 31.48 5.41 -4.07
N THR A 327 31.64 6.70 -3.77
CA THR A 327 31.36 7.81 -4.65
C THR A 327 32.22 7.75 -5.92
N THR A 328 31.63 7.35 -7.04
CA THR A 328 32.09 7.83 -8.35
C THR A 328 31.43 9.20 -8.57
N PRO A 329 32.19 10.27 -8.83
CA PRO A 329 31.63 11.61 -8.94
C PRO A 329 30.55 11.65 -10.04
N ALA A 330 29.35 12.11 -9.66
CA ALA A 330 28.24 12.30 -10.57
C ALA A 330 28.61 13.39 -11.59
N LYS A 331 28.56 13.03 -12.88
CA LYS A 331 28.68 13.98 -13.98
C LYS A 331 27.29 14.56 -14.28
N SER A 332 27.23 15.75 -14.87
CA SER A 332 25.97 16.41 -15.20
C SER A 332 25.99 16.98 -16.61
N TYR A 333 24.84 16.96 -17.28
CA TYR A 333 24.60 17.53 -18.60
C TYR A 333 23.45 18.53 -18.55
N ILE A 334 23.61 19.70 -19.16
CA ILE A 334 22.54 20.71 -19.28
C ILE A 334 21.86 20.49 -20.63
N VAL A 335 20.58 20.13 -20.59
CA VAL A 335 19.72 19.91 -21.75
C VAL A 335 19.68 21.17 -22.62
N LYS A 336 19.86 21.01 -23.93
CA LYS A 336 19.77 22.07 -24.93
C LYS A 336 18.47 21.93 -25.70
N GLN A 337 18.08 23.00 -26.40
CA GLN A 337 16.91 22.98 -27.26
C GLN A 337 17.09 21.90 -28.35
N GLY A 338 16.15 20.96 -28.42
CA GLY A 338 16.17 19.84 -29.37
C GLY A 338 16.75 18.53 -28.81
N ASP A 339 17.28 18.53 -27.59
CA ASP A 339 17.73 17.29 -26.95
C ASP A 339 16.56 16.39 -26.53
N THR A 340 16.81 15.09 -26.56
CA THR A 340 15.93 14.07 -26.00
C THR A 340 16.68 13.27 -24.93
N LEU A 341 15.94 12.71 -23.95
CA LEU A 341 16.57 11.94 -22.88
C LEU A 341 17.30 10.71 -23.43
N SER A 342 16.77 10.11 -24.51
CA SER A 342 17.41 9.02 -25.24
C SER A 342 18.66 9.47 -25.98
N GLY A 343 18.65 10.61 -26.67
CA GLY A 343 19.84 11.16 -27.33
C GLY A 343 20.95 11.49 -26.34
N ILE A 344 20.60 12.06 -25.18
CA ILE A 344 21.54 12.30 -24.09
C ILE A 344 22.08 10.96 -23.58
N ALA A 345 21.22 10.00 -23.23
CA ALA A 345 21.64 8.70 -22.73
C ALA A 345 22.61 7.98 -23.68
N SER A 346 22.33 7.97 -24.99
CA SER A 346 23.19 7.37 -26.00
C SER A 346 24.56 8.04 -26.10
N ASN A 347 24.63 9.38 -26.04
CA ASN A 347 25.90 10.12 -26.07
C ASN A 347 26.79 9.83 -24.85
N TRP A 348 26.18 9.37 -23.75
CA TRP A 348 26.86 9.08 -22.49
C TRP A 348 26.98 7.58 -22.19
N GLY A 349 26.65 6.71 -23.16
CA GLY A 349 26.82 5.26 -23.04
C GLY A 349 25.89 4.60 -22.02
N THR A 350 24.72 5.18 -21.76
CA THR A 350 23.68 4.63 -20.89
C THR A 350 22.34 4.54 -21.64
N ASN A 351 21.28 4.07 -20.98
CA ASN A 351 19.92 4.06 -21.54
C ASN A 351 19.03 5.11 -20.85
N TRP A 352 17.97 5.52 -21.54
CA TRP A 352 17.10 6.58 -21.05
C TRP A 352 16.30 6.17 -19.82
N GLN A 353 16.01 4.87 -19.63
CA GLN A 353 15.31 4.37 -18.45
C GLN A 353 16.14 4.58 -17.20
N GLU A 354 17.42 4.25 -17.28
CA GLU A 354 18.37 4.44 -16.19
C GLU A 354 18.62 5.93 -15.96
N LEU A 355 18.71 6.73 -17.02
CA LEU A 355 18.82 8.18 -16.89
C LEU A 355 17.55 8.81 -16.29
N ALA A 356 16.37 8.35 -16.68
CA ALA A 356 15.08 8.76 -16.13
C ALA A 356 14.98 8.37 -14.65
N ARG A 357 15.39 7.15 -14.31
CA ARG A 357 15.42 6.64 -12.93
C ARG A 357 16.38 7.45 -12.05
N GLN A 358 17.61 7.69 -12.53
CA GLN A 358 18.63 8.47 -11.82
C GLN A 358 18.22 9.94 -11.63
N ASN A 359 17.38 10.48 -12.52
CA ASN A 359 16.91 11.86 -12.47
C ASN A 359 15.44 11.98 -12.03
N SER A 360 14.83 10.89 -11.58
CA SER A 360 13.44 10.82 -11.12
C SER A 360 12.44 11.45 -12.10
N LEU A 361 12.64 11.24 -13.41
CA LEU A 361 11.80 11.80 -14.46
C LEU A 361 10.50 10.98 -14.58
N SER A 362 9.38 11.60 -14.19
CA SER A 362 8.03 11.00 -14.29
C SER A 362 7.55 10.82 -15.73
N ASN A 363 7.98 11.71 -16.64
CA ASN A 363 7.79 11.56 -18.07
C ASN A 363 9.14 11.66 -18.81
N PRO A 364 9.74 10.52 -19.19
CA PRO A 364 11.02 10.48 -19.90
C PRO A 364 11.04 11.21 -21.26
N ASN A 365 9.87 11.46 -21.85
CA ASN A 365 9.73 12.21 -23.11
C ASN A 365 9.69 13.73 -22.91
N MET A 366 9.69 14.20 -21.65
CA MET A 366 9.52 15.60 -21.33
C MET A 366 10.74 16.10 -20.55
N ILE A 367 11.75 16.57 -21.30
CA ILE A 367 12.89 17.30 -20.76
C ILE A 367 12.92 18.72 -21.35
N TYR A 368 13.41 19.68 -20.57
CA TYR A 368 13.39 21.10 -20.93
C TYR A 368 14.79 21.63 -21.16
N ALA A 369 14.98 22.51 -22.14
CA ALA A 369 16.23 23.24 -22.30
C ALA A 369 16.60 23.97 -21.00
N GLY A 370 17.84 23.81 -20.54
CA GLY A 370 18.32 24.29 -19.24
C GLY A 370 18.18 23.27 -18.09
N GLN A 371 17.44 22.18 -18.27
CA GLN A 371 17.32 21.12 -17.27
C GLN A 371 18.65 20.40 -17.08
N VAL A 372 19.03 20.13 -15.83
CA VAL A 372 20.27 19.42 -15.51
C VAL A 372 19.97 17.93 -15.34
N ILE A 373 20.53 17.12 -16.24
CA ILE A 373 20.50 15.66 -16.18
C ILE A 373 21.79 15.17 -15.54
N ARG A 374 21.67 14.54 -14.37
CA ARG A 374 22.76 13.96 -13.59
C ARG A 374 22.93 12.49 -13.92
N PHE A 375 24.17 12.04 -14.00
CA PHE A 375 24.46 10.64 -14.20
C PHE A 375 25.71 10.23 -13.43
N THR A 376 25.63 9.09 -12.75
CA THR A 376 26.82 8.43 -12.20
C THR A 376 27.43 7.62 -13.32
N GLY A 377 28.68 7.94 -13.70
CA GLY A 377 29.39 7.23 -14.76
C GLY A 377 29.50 5.75 -14.42
N GLY A 378 28.54 4.96 -14.90
CA GLY A 378 28.50 3.52 -14.83
C GLY A 378 28.33 3.04 -16.24
N GLN A 379 29.40 2.51 -16.82
CA GLN A 379 29.27 1.45 -17.81
C GLN A 379 28.62 0.27 -17.07
N SER A 380 27.30 0.31 -16.90
CA SER A 380 26.55 -0.94 -16.89
C SER A 380 26.81 -1.52 -18.26
N GLY A 381 27.67 -2.55 -18.32
CA GLY A 381 27.95 -3.26 -19.56
C GLY A 381 26.62 -3.60 -20.20
N ALA A 382 26.27 -2.86 -21.25
CA ALA A 382 25.26 -3.28 -22.18
C ALA A 382 25.80 -4.59 -22.75
N THR A 383 25.37 -5.72 -22.18
CA THR A 383 25.31 -6.93 -22.98
C THR A 383 24.36 -6.57 -24.11
N ALA A 384 24.93 -6.17 -25.25
CA ALA A 384 24.20 -5.92 -26.47
C ALA A 384 23.35 -7.16 -26.72
N ARG A 385 22.05 -7.04 -26.48
CA ARG A 385 21.13 -8.09 -26.84
C ARG A 385 20.91 -7.93 -28.32
N THR A 386 20.97 -9.04 -29.04
CA THR A 386 20.82 -9.04 -30.49
C THR A 386 19.51 -9.71 -30.86
N TYR A 387 18.86 -9.16 -31.87
CA TYR A 387 17.65 -9.70 -32.46
C TYR A 387 17.89 -9.91 -33.95
N THR A 388 17.75 -11.15 -34.42
CA THR A 388 17.84 -11.46 -35.84
C THR A 388 16.47 -11.28 -36.47
N VAL A 389 16.37 -10.32 -37.41
CA VAL A 389 15.15 -9.97 -38.14
C VAL A 389 14.60 -11.21 -38.84
N GLN A 390 13.33 -11.52 -38.59
CA GLN A 390 12.62 -12.64 -39.22
C GLN A 390 11.82 -12.16 -40.44
N SER A 391 11.44 -13.07 -41.33
CA SER A 391 10.58 -12.74 -42.46
C SER A 391 9.23 -12.20 -41.97
N GLY A 392 8.86 -11.00 -42.42
CA GLY A 392 7.64 -10.30 -42.00
C GLY A 392 7.82 -9.31 -40.85
N ASP A 393 9.01 -9.23 -40.24
CA ASP A 393 9.29 -8.22 -39.23
C ASP A 393 9.44 -6.81 -39.85
N ASN A 394 9.07 -5.79 -39.10
CA ASN A 394 9.45 -4.39 -39.32
C ASN A 394 9.95 -3.77 -38.00
N LEU A 395 10.70 -2.66 -38.08
CA LEU A 395 11.30 -2.04 -36.89
C LEU A 395 10.29 -1.69 -35.80
N SER A 396 9.05 -1.31 -36.16
CA SER A 396 8.00 -1.00 -35.18
C SER A 396 7.55 -2.24 -34.41
N SER A 397 7.31 -3.35 -35.12
CA SER A 397 6.92 -4.63 -34.51
C SER A 397 8.04 -5.21 -33.63
N ILE A 398 9.30 -5.07 -34.07
CA ILE A 398 10.48 -5.49 -33.30
C ILE A 398 10.64 -4.62 -32.06
N ALA A 399 10.58 -3.29 -32.20
CA ALA A 399 10.71 -2.36 -31.09
C ALA A 399 9.66 -2.65 -29.99
N SER A 400 8.40 -2.85 -30.39
CA SER A 400 7.33 -3.21 -29.45
C SER A 400 7.57 -4.56 -28.77
N ARG A 401 8.06 -5.58 -29.49
CA ARG A 401 8.36 -6.91 -28.94
C ARG A 401 9.50 -6.87 -27.92
N LEU A 402 10.49 -6.01 -28.16
CA LEU A 402 11.72 -5.94 -27.36
C LEU A 402 11.66 -4.86 -26.28
N GLY A 403 10.56 -4.11 -26.17
CA GLY A 403 10.41 -3.03 -25.20
C GLY A 403 11.34 -1.85 -25.47
N THR A 404 11.66 -1.58 -26.74
CA THR A 404 12.50 -0.45 -27.20
C THR A 404 11.74 0.43 -28.20
N THR A 405 12.41 1.38 -28.87
CA THR A 405 11.81 2.25 -29.90
C THR A 405 12.47 2.04 -31.26
N VAL A 406 11.71 2.32 -32.34
CA VAL A 406 12.24 2.32 -33.71
C VAL A 406 13.46 3.23 -33.81
N GLN A 407 13.39 4.41 -33.21
CA GLN A 407 14.50 5.37 -33.24
C GLN A 407 15.76 4.82 -32.57
N SER A 408 15.62 4.11 -31.45
CA SER A 408 16.73 3.47 -30.76
C SER A 408 17.36 2.35 -31.60
N LEU A 409 16.54 1.52 -32.27
CA LEU A 409 17.03 0.48 -33.18
C LEU A 409 17.76 1.08 -34.38
N VAL A 410 17.24 2.19 -34.94
CA VAL A 410 17.85 2.91 -36.06
C VAL A 410 19.20 3.48 -35.68
N SER A 411 19.28 4.21 -34.57
CA SER A 411 20.51 4.86 -34.14
C SER A 411 21.58 3.86 -33.70
N MET A 412 21.18 2.79 -33.00
CA MET A 412 22.12 1.79 -32.49
C MET A 412 22.71 0.90 -33.60
N ASN A 413 21.98 0.72 -34.71
CA ASN A 413 22.38 -0.15 -35.81
C ASN A 413 22.75 0.60 -37.10
N GLY A 414 22.81 1.93 -37.06
CA GLY A 414 23.18 2.76 -38.21
C GLY A 414 22.25 2.59 -39.42
N ILE A 415 20.95 2.37 -39.19
CA ILE A 415 19.98 2.10 -40.27
C ILE A 415 19.60 3.42 -40.96
N SER A 416 20.11 3.66 -42.17
CA SER A 416 19.81 4.90 -42.90
C SER A 416 18.36 5.02 -43.36
N ASN A 417 17.69 3.89 -43.65
CA ASN A 417 16.27 3.86 -44.01
C ASN A 417 15.48 2.97 -43.04
N PRO A 418 14.73 3.56 -42.08
CA PRO A 418 13.97 2.81 -41.07
C PRO A 418 12.88 1.88 -41.65
N ASN A 419 12.49 2.06 -42.91
CA ASN A 419 11.50 1.23 -43.58
C ASN A 419 12.13 0.04 -44.33
N LEU A 420 13.46 -0.11 -44.29
CA LEU A 420 14.18 -1.15 -45.02
C LEU A 420 15.12 -1.91 -44.07
N ILE A 421 14.69 -3.10 -43.68
CA ILE A 421 15.50 -4.10 -42.96
C ILE A 421 15.38 -5.44 -43.67
N TYR A 422 16.38 -6.31 -43.53
CA TYR A 422 16.43 -7.59 -44.23
C TYR A 422 16.26 -8.76 -43.26
N ALA A 423 15.52 -9.80 -43.66
CA ALA A 423 15.48 -11.04 -42.90
C ALA A 423 16.90 -11.61 -42.77
N GLY A 424 17.27 -12.03 -41.55
CA GLY A 424 18.63 -12.44 -41.20
C GLY A 424 19.54 -11.30 -40.71
N GLN A 425 19.12 -10.04 -40.82
CA GLN A 425 19.87 -8.90 -40.27
C GLN A 425 19.85 -8.94 -38.74
N THR A 426 21.02 -8.74 -38.11
CA THR A 426 21.14 -8.69 -36.65
C THR A 426 21.04 -7.25 -36.16
N LEU A 427 20.11 -7.00 -35.24
CA LEU A 427 19.90 -5.70 -34.60
C LEU A 427 20.31 -5.76 -33.13
N ASN A 428 21.17 -4.83 -32.72
CA ASN A 428 21.46 -4.54 -31.31
C ASN A 428 20.29 -3.73 -30.71
N TYR A 429 19.88 -4.05 -29.48
CA TYR A 429 18.79 -3.37 -28.79
C TYR A 429 18.99 -3.24 -27.27
#